data_AF-A0A7X5VRS5-F1
#
_entry.id   AF-A0A7X5VRS5-F1
#
_cell.length_a   1.000
_cell.length_b   1.000
_cell.length_c   1.000
_cell.angle_alpha   90.00
_cell.angle_beta   90.00
_cell.angle_gamma   90.00
#
_symmetry.space_group_name_H-M   'P 1'
#
loop_
_entity.id
_entity.type
_entity.pdbx_description
1 polymer ?
#
loop_
_entity_poly.entity_id
_entity_poly.type
_entity_poly.pdbx_seq_one_letter_code
_entity_poly.pdbx_strand_id
1 'polypeptide(L)'
;MALSVVVLAGIADGAPTGRSDDRIIIKFEDIAEVRLRNRGWVSLSGHDLDGVLRLLEPDALMSVTPLFGRPEIDVDRGRRAAEAEARSGRALPDLNGYYEIRVEGGVPDALLDALGRLKVVETAYRAPLPAPPPVDIDPPTPDGESGQVYLDPAPEGIDARAAWTRPGGRGEGVLIIDIEFNWRDTHEDLDTALGQFLCFSTNSTEIEHGTAVLGELVAGDNGYGVTGIANQADIGMVTHIPVGMSYSVARAIECATGFMGPGDVLLIEAQTVGPNSLFVPPEWDAAEYDAITVATAAGIVVVETAGNGNEDLDGAAFGGAFDRSVRDSGALIVGAGANLYYVGTQPDLSRLDISTYGSRVDLQGWGDDVLTTGYGDVFDGGGDPNQYYTELFNGTSSAAPMIAGAAAIVQGVQIACGGSPLDPIEVRELLVSTGTPQVPGPFPGNIGPRPNLAAALARVDVDNDQDGFAECAGDCDDAVLATHPGAPETNDGLDNQCPGEAGFGSVDEVAPDSGFHDPINATSYSWTTQAGATTYEVARSTTSDFSAGCLRWETSGTSIQDAEDPSPGVLFHYLVRALNPFAGSWGQGTTIGERSGACL
;
A
#
# COMPACT_ATOMS: atom_id res chain seq x y z
N MET A 1 -43.04 -21.75 48.83
CA MET A 1 -43.04 -20.74 47.76
C MET A 1 -41.65 -20.76 47.15
N ALA A 2 -41.61 -20.94 45.83
CA ALA A 2 -40.43 -21.31 45.05
C ALA A 2 -39.40 -20.18 44.95
N LEU A 3 -38.13 -20.56 44.86
CA LEU A 3 -37.18 -19.91 43.97
C LEU A 3 -36.17 -20.98 43.49
N SER A 4 -36.31 -21.38 42.23
CA SER A 4 -35.26 -22.05 41.46
C SER A 4 -34.28 -20.99 40.98
N VAL A 5 -32.97 -21.21 41.12
CA VAL A 5 -31.98 -20.83 40.10
C VAL A 5 -30.84 -21.87 40.11
N VAL A 6 -30.92 -22.74 39.11
CA VAL A 6 -29.88 -23.31 38.23
C VAL A 6 -28.42 -23.32 38.73
N VAL A 7 -27.91 -24.54 38.87
CA VAL A 7 -26.49 -24.91 38.83
C VAL A 7 -25.96 -24.65 37.41
N LEU A 8 -24.99 -23.76 37.25
CA LEU A 8 -24.16 -23.68 36.05
C LEU A 8 -22.99 -24.65 36.22
N ALA A 9 -23.07 -25.75 35.48
CA ALA A 9 -21.97 -26.67 35.25
C ALA A 9 -21.05 -26.10 34.16
N GLY A 10 -19.74 -26.17 34.42
CA GLY A 10 -18.66 -26.35 33.44
C GLY A 10 -18.52 -25.34 32.30
N ILE A 11 -17.51 -24.48 32.39
CA ILE A 11 -16.79 -24.00 31.20
C ILE A 11 -15.30 -24.19 31.48
N ALA A 12 -14.64 -24.84 30.52
CA ALA A 12 -13.23 -25.20 30.51
C ALA A 12 -12.31 -23.97 30.48
N ASP A 13 -11.04 -24.19 30.84
CA ASP A 13 -9.95 -23.23 30.70
C ASP A 13 -9.94 -22.60 29.30
N GLY A 14 -10.30 -21.31 29.21
CA GLY A 14 -10.31 -20.54 27.96
C GLY A 14 -8.89 -20.14 27.54
N ALA A 15 -8.66 -19.96 26.23
CA ALA A 15 -7.37 -19.53 25.72
C ALA A 15 -6.92 -18.19 26.32
N PRO A 16 -5.60 -17.88 26.31
CA PRO A 16 -5.11 -16.56 26.64
C PRO A 16 -5.81 -15.48 25.80
N THR A 17 -6.15 -14.35 26.42
CA THR A 17 -6.72 -13.17 25.76
C THR A 17 -5.90 -12.81 24.51
N GLY A 18 -6.55 -12.70 23.33
CA GLY A 18 -5.89 -12.35 22.05
C GLY A 18 -5.43 -13.52 21.17
N ARG A 19 -5.77 -14.78 21.52
CA ARG A 19 -5.43 -15.97 20.71
C ARG A 19 -6.69 -16.77 20.35
N SER A 20 -6.66 -17.42 19.19
CA SER A 20 -7.78 -18.20 18.66
C SER A 20 -7.97 -19.49 19.46
N ASP A 21 -9.24 -19.82 19.72
CA ASP A 21 -9.63 -21.06 20.41
C ASP A 21 -9.59 -22.28 19.48
N ASP A 22 -9.70 -22.11 18.16
CA ASP A 22 -9.87 -23.20 17.17
C ASP A 22 -8.80 -23.23 16.07
N ARG A 23 -7.81 -22.33 16.07
CA ARG A 23 -6.74 -22.27 15.06
C ARG A 23 -5.34 -22.36 15.65
N ILE A 24 -4.49 -23.12 14.96
CA ILE A 24 -3.05 -23.29 15.26
C ILE A 24 -2.26 -22.77 14.06
N ILE A 25 -1.18 -22.05 14.31
CA ILE A 25 -0.10 -21.86 13.35
C ILE A 25 1.01 -22.84 13.70
N ILE A 26 1.40 -23.66 12.73
CA ILE A 26 2.54 -24.57 12.82
C ILE A 26 3.64 -24.12 11.86
N LYS A 27 4.89 -24.20 12.32
CA LYS A 27 6.09 -24.01 11.53
C LYS A 27 6.95 -25.26 11.62
N PHE A 28 7.22 -25.87 10.48
CA PHE A 28 8.19 -26.97 10.36
C PHE A 28 9.61 -26.43 10.24
N GLU A 29 10.57 -27.19 10.78
CA GLU A 29 12.00 -26.93 10.61
C GLU A 29 12.36 -26.76 9.12
N ASP A 30 13.11 -25.72 8.78
CA ASP A 30 13.46 -25.40 7.39
C ASP A 30 14.12 -26.58 6.66
N ILE A 31 14.99 -27.31 7.36
CA ILE A 31 15.68 -28.49 6.82
C ILE A 31 14.75 -29.63 6.40
N ALA A 32 13.52 -29.63 6.91
CA ALA A 32 12.52 -30.65 6.61
C ALA A 32 11.80 -30.41 5.28
N GLU A 33 11.91 -29.21 4.69
CA GLU A 33 11.32 -28.85 3.38
C GLU A 33 9.89 -29.37 3.23
N VAL A 34 9.05 -29.10 4.24
CA VAL A 34 7.69 -29.64 4.30
C VAL A 34 6.78 -28.86 3.36
N ARG A 35 6.09 -29.57 2.47
CA ARG A 35 5.15 -29.02 1.47
C ARG A 35 3.80 -29.69 1.56
N LEU A 36 2.73 -28.94 1.28
CA LEU A 36 1.40 -29.51 1.13
C LEU A 36 1.22 -30.04 -0.29
N ARG A 37 0.90 -31.33 -0.42
CA ARG A 37 0.60 -32.02 -1.68
C ARG A 37 -0.64 -32.89 -1.49
N ASN A 38 -1.62 -32.79 -2.39
CA ASN A 38 -2.84 -33.61 -2.33
C ASN A 38 -3.51 -33.63 -0.94
N ARG A 39 -3.58 -32.47 -0.26
CA ARG A 39 -4.15 -32.29 1.09
C ARG A 39 -3.39 -33.00 2.23
N GLY A 40 -2.15 -33.44 2.02
CA GLY A 40 -1.26 -33.97 3.06
C GLY A 40 0.12 -33.33 3.01
N TRP A 41 0.81 -33.30 4.16
CA TRP A 41 2.20 -32.83 4.19
C TRP A 41 3.15 -33.90 3.69
N VAL A 42 4.13 -33.48 2.90
CA VAL A 42 5.26 -34.29 2.45
C VAL A 42 6.55 -33.55 2.75
N SER A 43 7.58 -34.25 3.21
CA SER A 43 8.94 -33.70 3.31
C SER A 43 9.68 -33.96 2.01
N LEU A 44 10.15 -32.91 1.33
CA LEU A 44 10.97 -33.07 0.13
C LEU A 44 12.37 -33.60 0.45
N SER A 45 12.87 -33.33 1.65
CA SER A 45 14.14 -33.84 2.17
C SER A 45 14.04 -35.21 2.86
N GLY A 46 12.84 -35.81 2.93
CA GLY A 46 12.61 -37.16 3.46
C GLY A 46 12.57 -37.27 4.99
N HIS A 47 12.35 -36.17 5.71
CA HIS A 47 12.14 -36.17 7.15
C HIS A 47 10.84 -36.87 7.55
N ASP A 48 10.87 -37.51 8.72
CA ASP A 48 9.72 -38.23 9.28
C ASP A 48 8.64 -37.27 9.80
N LEU A 49 7.43 -37.41 9.26
CA LEU A 49 6.24 -36.64 9.64
C LEU A 49 5.21 -37.49 10.42
N ASP A 50 5.47 -38.77 10.68
CA ASP A 50 4.51 -39.70 11.29
C ASP A 50 4.05 -39.22 12.68
N GLY A 51 4.92 -38.56 13.44
CA GLY A 51 4.57 -37.96 14.73
C GLY A 51 3.52 -36.86 14.60
N VAL A 52 3.67 -36.00 13.60
CA VAL A 52 2.77 -34.87 13.32
C VAL A 52 1.43 -35.40 12.82
N LEU A 53 1.47 -36.32 11.85
CA LEU A 53 0.28 -36.92 11.24
C LEU A 53 -0.55 -37.73 12.25
N ARG A 54 0.08 -38.38 13.24
CA ARG A 54 -0.62 -39.07 14.34
C ARG A 54 -1.25 -38.11 15.34
N LEU A 55 -0.62 -36.97 15.60
CA LEU A 55 -1.16 -35.98 16.55
C LEU A 55 -2.29 -35.15 15.94
N LEU A 56 -2.28 -35.00 14.63
CA LEU A 56 -3.26 -34.26 13.85
C LEU A 56 -4.13 -35.21 13.03
N GLU A 57 -4.57 -36.31 13.64
CA GLU A 57 -5.40 -37.31 12.96
C GLU A 57 -6.65 -36.69 12.30
N PRO A 58 -7.10 -37.23 11.14
CA PRO A 58 -8.02 -36.52 10.24
C PRO A 58 -9.39 -36.17 10.82
N ASP A 59 -9.86 -36.92 11.81
CA ASP A 59 -11.23 -36.81 12.34
C ASP A 59 -11.43 -35.59 13.26
N ALA A 60 -10.37 -34.82 13.54
CA ALA A 60 -10.43 -33.58 14.34
C ALA A 60 -9.98 -32.32 13.56
N LEU A 61 -9.64 -32.45 12.27
CA LEU A 61 -9.15 -31.36 11.44
C LEU A 61 -10.24 -30.82 10.51
N MET A 62 -10.58 -29.53 10.64
CA MET A 62 -11.49 -28.87 9.72
C MET A 62 -10.79 -28.45 8.43
N SER A 63 -9.57 -27.92 8.53
CA SER A 63 -8.78 -27.46 7.38
C SER A 63 -7.30 -27.30 7.70
N VAL A 64 -6.47 -27.45 6.68
CA VAL A 64 -5.04 -27.10 6.69
C VAL A 64 -4.78 -26.21 5.47
N THR A 65 -4.24 -25.03 5.68
CA THR A 65 -3.91 -24.06 4.62
C THR A 65 -2.49 -23.54 4.80
N PRO A 66 -1.74 -23.30 3.71
CA PRO A 66 -0.51 -22.52 3.80
C PRO A 66 -0.80 -21.18 4.47
N LEU A 67 0.05 -20.74 5.40
CA LEU A 67 -0.15 -19.46 6.09
C LEU A 67 0.11 -18.27 5.15
N PHE A 68 1.13 -18.39 4.31
CA PHE A 68 1.48 -17.38 3.32
C PHE A 68 0.81 -17.74 1.99
N GLY A 69 -0.16 -16.94 1.55
CA GLY A 69 -1.05 -17.24 0.43
C GLY A 69 -0.46 -17.09 -0.98
N ARG A 70 0.86 -16.86 -1.10
CA ARG A 70 1.54 -16.75 -2.40
C ARG A 70 1.82 -18.16 -2.95
N PRO A 71 1.81 -18.36 -4.28
CA PRO A 71 2.24 -19.62 -4.89
C PRO A 71 3.66 -20.01 -4.43
N GLU A 72 3.90 -21.29 -4.16
CA GLU A 72 5.19 -21.81 -3.66
C GLU A 72 6.38 -21.36 -4.53
N ILE A 73 6.17 -21.26 -5.85
CA ILE A 73 7.19 -20.80 -6.81
C ILE A 73 7.52 -19.31 -6.65
N ASP A 74 6.62 -18.48 -6.12
CA ASP A 74 6.82 -17.04 -5.88
C ASP A 74 7.38 -16.77 -4.47
N VAL A 75 7.29 -17.76 -3.58
CA VAL A 75 8.01 -17.78 -2.30
C VAL A 75 9.45 -18.30 -2.51
N ASP A 76 9.63 -19.31 -3.36
CA ASP A 76 10.94 -19.92 -3.68
C ASP A 76 11.70 -19.22 -4.84
N ARG A 77 11.05 -18.34 -5.62
CA ARG A 77 11.65 -17.49 -6.68
C ARG A 77 11.16 -16.05 -6.49
N GLY A 78 11.98 -15.02 -6.40
CA GLY A 78 13.41 -14.92 -6.66
C GLY A 78 13.96 -13.53 -6.35
N ARG A 79 15.29 -13.41 -6.50
CA ARG A 79 16.15 -12.26 -6.18
C ARG A 79 16.15 -11.81 -4.71
N ARG A 80 15.03 -11.41 -4.11
CA ARG A 80 15.03 -10.76 -2.80
C ARG A 80 15.51 -11.67 -1.65
N ALA A 81 15.09 -12.93 -1.57
CA ALA A 81 15.55 -13.85 -0.50
C ALA A 81 17.04 -14.20 -0.63
N ALA A 82 17.50 -14.59 -1.82
CA ALA A 82 18.91 -14.90 -2.06
C ALA A 82 19.83 -13.66 -1.93
N GLU A 83 19.36 -12.49 -2.36
CA GLU A 83 20.06 -11.21 -2.16
C GLU A 83 20.01 -10.78 -0.68
N ALA A 84 18.94 -11.07 0.06
CA ALA A 84 18.82 -10.78 1.48
C ALA A 84 19.67 -11.74 2.34
N GLU A 85 19.78 -13.01 1.98
CA GLU A 85 20.73 -13.96 2.58
C GLU A 85 22.18 -13.55 2.27
N ALA A 86 22.46 -13.19 1.01
CA ALA A 86 23.78 -12.70 0.60
C ALA A 86 24.17 -11.39 1.28
N ARG A 87 23.20 -10.47 1.49
CA ARG A 87 23.40 -9.20 2.21
C ARG A 87 23.51 -9.39 3.73
N SER A 88 22.67 -10.23 4.33
CA SER A 88 22.63 -10.45 5.77
C SER A 88 23.70 -11.43 6.27
N GLY A 89 24.27 -12.26 5.37
CA GLY A 89 25.19 -13.33 5.72
C GLY A 89 24.54 -14.45 6.55
N ARG A 90 23.20 -14.53 6.58
CA ARG A 90 22.42 -15.50 7.34
C ARG A 90 21.44 -16.21 6.42
N ALA A 91 21.18 -17.48 6.69
CA ALA A 91 20.08 -18.19 6.05
C ALA A 91 18.75 -17.60 6.54
N LEU A 92 17.81 -17.39 5.63
CA LEU A 92 16.48 -16.90 5.93
C LEU A 92 15.49 -18.06 6.15
N PRO A 93 14.43 -17.87 6.96
CA PRO A 93 13.45 -18.92 7.23
C PRO A 93 12.66 -19.34 5.98
N ASP A 94 12.34 -20.63 5.86
CA ASP A 94 11.48 -21.17 4.81
C ASP A 94 10.00 -20.84 5.09
N LEU A 95 9.48 -19.78 4.47
CA LEU A 95 8.09 -19.37 4.66
C LEU A 95 7.08 -20.43 4.16
N ASN A 96 7.46 -21.31 3.23
CA ASN A 96 6.62 -22.43 2.77
C ASN A 96 6.44 -23.52 3.85
N GLY A 97 7.20 -23.45 4.95
CA GLY A 97 7.07 -24.31 6.11
C GLY A 97 5.97 -23.91 7.10
N TYR A 98 5.24 -22.81 6.87
CA TYR A 98 4.15 -22.35 7.75
C TYR A 98 2.76 -22.77 7.27
N TYR A 99 1.96 -23.31 8.20
CA TYR A 99 0.57 -23.70 7.95
C TYR A 99 -0.35 -23.21 9.05
N GLU A 100 -1.55 -22.77 8.67
CA GLU A 100 -2.68 -22.61 9.59
C GLU A 100 -3.51 -23.90 9.60
N ILE A 101 -3.84 -24.39 10.79
CA ILE A 101 -4.65 -25.59 11.01
C ILE A 101 -5.86 -25.19 11.83
N ARG A 102 -7.05 -25.58 11.36
CA ARG A 102 -8.30 -25.42 12.11
C ARG A 102 -8.70 -26.74 12.76
N VAL A 103 -8.91 -26.73 14.08
CA VAL A 103 -9.18 -27.92 14.90
C VAL A 103 -10.63 -27.92 15.38
N GLU A 104 -11.35 -29.01 15.12
CA GLU A 104 -12.72 -29.20 15.56
C GLU A 104 -12.81 -29.34 17.09
N GLY A 105 -13.73 -28.60 17.72
CA GLY A 105 -13.90 -28.61 19.18
C GLY A 105 -12.88 -27.76 19.96
N GLY A 106 -12.00 -27.03 19.26
CA GLY A 106 -10.99 -26.16 19.84
C GLY A 106 -9.63 -26.84 20.01
N VAL A 107 -8.59 -26.04 20.19
CA VAL A 107 -7.20 -26.49 20.35
C VAL A 107 -6.94 -26.80 21.83
N PRO A 108 -6.62 -28.05 22.22
CA PRO A 108 -6.18 -28.35 23.58
C PRO A 108 -4.71 -27.97 23.78
N ASP A 109 -4.32 -27.44 24.95
CA ASP A 109 -2.91 -27.11 25.23
C ASP A 109 -2.00 -28.34 25.12
N ALA A 110 -2.50 -29.51 25.50
CA ALA A 110 -1.78 -30.78 25.36
C ALA A 110 -1.41 -31.12 23.90
N LEU A 111 -2.17 -30.63 22.92
CA LEU A 111 -1.86 -30.79 21.49
C LEU A 111 -0.68 -29.90 21.10
N LEU A 112 -0.67 -28.63 21.52
CA LEU A 112 0.44 -27.70 21.27
C LEU A 112 1.73 -28.19 21.91
N ASP A 113 1.66 -28.65 23.17
CA ASP A 113 2.79 -29.25 23.88
C ASP A 113 3.32 -30.50 23.17
N ALA A 114 2.43 -31.33 22.62
CA ALA A 114 2.82 -32.54 21.92
C ALA A 114 3.47 -32.21 20.56
N LEU A 115 2.93 -31.24 19.82
CA LEU A 115 3.50 -30.76 18.56
C LEU A 115 4.88 -30.15 18.77
N GLY A 116 5.05 -29.27 19.78
CA GLY A 116 6.32 -28.63 20.11
C GLY A 116 7.40 -29.58 20.62
N ARG A 117 7.08 -30.86 20.91
CA ARG A 117 8.07 -31.89 21.26
C ARG A 117 8.56 -32.70 20.05
N LEU A 118 7.95 -32.54 18.89
CA LEU A 118 8.36 -33.23 17.67
C LEU A 118 9.55 -32.51 17.05
N LYS A 119 10.62 -33.23 16.74
CA LYS A 119 11.85 -32.67 16.16
C LYS A 119 11.67 -31.99 14.81
N VAL A 120 10.59 -32.29 14.09
CA VAL A 120 10.31 -31.73 12.77
C VAL A 120 9.50 -30.44 12.84
N VAL A 121 8.98 -30.10 14.03
CA VAL A 121 8.21 -28.88 14.30
C VAL A 121 9.11 -27.91 15.03
N GLU A 122 9.38 -26.76 14.39
CA GLU A 122 10.15 -25.68 14.98
C GLU A 122 9.31 -24.94 16.04
N THR A 123 8.04 -24.66 15.71
CA THR A 123 7.09 -24.07 16.66
C THR A 123 5.63 -24.38 16.29
N ALA A 124 4.77 -24.43 17.30
CA ALA A 124 3.33 -24.53 17.15
C ALA A 124 2.64 -23.67 18.21
N TYR A 125 1.73 -22.80 17.80
CA TYR A 125 1.04 -21.87 18.71
C TYR A 125 -0.37 -21.54 18.21
N ARG A 126 -1.25 -21.07 19.11
CA ARG A 126 -2.59 -20.61 18.73
C ARG A 126 -2.49 -19.39 17.80
N ALA A 127 -3.23 -19.40 16.69
CA ALA A 127 -3.25 -18.26 15.77
C ALA A 127 -3.64 -16.98 16.52
N PRO A 128 -3.00 -15.83 16.23
CA PRO A 128 -3.43 -14.57 16.82
C PRO A 128 -4.88 -14.27 16.40
N LEU A 129 -5.66 -13.69 17.30
CA LEU A 129 -6.88 -12.98 16.92
C LEU A 129 -6.48 -11.57 16.46
N PRO A 130 -7.24 -10.95 15.55
CA PRO A 130 -7.09 -9.52 15.29
C PRO A 130 -7.08 -8.76 16.62
N ALA A 131 -6.15 -7.84 16.79
CA ALA A 131 -6.29 -6.85 17.84
C ALA A 131 -7.65 -6.15 17.62
N PRO A 132 -8.47 -5.96 18.66
CA PRO A 132 -9.64 -5.11 18.50
C PRO A 132 -9.15 -3.75 17.97
N PRO A 133 -9.87 -3.13 17.02
CA PRO A 133 -9.57 -1.75 16.63
C PRO A 133 -9.57 -0.89 17.91
N PRO A 134 -8.81 0.21 17.96
CA PRO A 134 -8.78 1.09 19.12
C PRO A 134 -10.21 1.48 19.40
N VAL A 135 -10.60 1.20 20.61
CA VAL A 135 -11.80 1.80 21.14
C VAL A 135 -11.32 3.14 21.66
N ASP A 136 -11.94 4.20 21.16
CA ASP A 136 -11.90 5.55 21.72
C ASP A 136 -11.81 5.48 23.24
N ILE A 137 -10.73 6.02 23.80
CA ILE A 137 -10.43 5.94 25.23
C ILE A 137 -11.37 6.94 25.93
N ASP A 138 -12.04 6.54 27.03
CA ASP A 138 -12.84 7.51 27.79
C ASP A 138 -11.90 8.56 28.45
N PRO A 139 -12.17 9.88 28.32
CA PRO A 139 -13.36 10.49 27.70
C PRO A 139 -13.28 10.53 26.16
N PRO A 140 -14.43 10.41 25.47
CA PRO A 140 -14.47 10.38 24.01
C PRO A 140 -13.74 11.56 23.36
N THR A 141 -12.83 11.25 22.44
CA THR A 141 -12.09 12.25 21.68
C THR A 141 -12.99 12.88 20.60
N PRO A 142 -13.06 14.22 20.49
CA PRO A 142 -13.75 14.88 19.39
C PRO A 142 -13.08 14.64 18.03
N ASP A 143 -13.87 14.61 16.97
CA ASP A 143 -13.36 14.68 15.59
C ASP A 143 -12.83 16.09 15.29
N GLY A 144 -11.52 16.18 15.06
CA GLY A 144 -10.78 17.39 14.74
C GLY A 144 -10.44 17.54 13.25
N GLU A 145 -10.81 16.59 12.38
CA GLU A 145 -10.34 16.57 10.99
C GLU A 145 -10.67 17.88 10.23
N SER A 146 -11.84 18.46 10.53
CA SER A 146 -12.29 19.74 9.95
C SER A 146 -11.39 20.95 10.27
N GLY A 147 -10.52 20.85 11.28
CA GLY A 147 -9.51 21.85 11.62
C GLY A 147 -8.19 21.70 10.85
N GLN A 148 -7.95 20.55 10.19
CA GLN A 148 -6.73 20.28 9.41
C GLN A 148 -6.84 20.88 8.00
N VAL A 149 -6.87 22.21 7.91
CA VAL A 149 -7.04 22.92 6.62
C VAL A 149 -5.81 22.76 5.72
N TYR A 150 -4.64 22.38 6.26
CA TYR A 150 -3.48 22.02 5.44
C TYR A 150 -3.74 20.82 4.51
N LEU A 151 -4.72 19.96 4.81
CA LEU A 151 -5.14 18.83 3.96
C LEU A 151 -6.10 19.24 2.81
N ASP A 152 -6.65 20.46 2.86
CA ASP A 152 -7.64 20.98 1.88
C ASP A 152 -7.01 21.32 0.53
N PRO A 153 -7.81 21.70 -0.49
CA PRO A 153 -7.27 22.08 -1.78
C PRO A 153 -6.26 23.22 -1.73
N ALA A 154 -5.29 23.22 -2.64
CA ALA A 154 -4.44 24.35 -2.89
C ALA A 154 -5.28 25.57 -3.37
N PRO A 155 -4.89 26.82 -3.02
CA PRO A 155 -3.61 27.19 -2.41
C PRO A 155 -3.54 27.07 -0.89
N GLU A 156 -4.68 26.93 -0.20
CA GLU A 156 -4.69 26.91 1.28
C GLU A 156 -4.01 25.65 1.85
N GLY A 157 -4.33 24.48 1.33
CA GLY A 157 -3.72 23.21 1.71
C GLY A 157 -2.86 22.58 0.60
N ILE A 158 -2.72 21.25 0.63
CA ILE A 158 -1.90 20.47 -0.30
C ILE A 158 -2.67 19.52 -1.22
N ASP A 159 -4.02 19.56 -1.21
CA ASP A 159 -4.90 18.64 -1.95
C ASP A 159 -4.86 17.16 -1.49
N ALA A 160 -4.49 16.88 -0.24
CA ALA A 160 -4.41 15.50 0.27
C ALA A 160 -5.78 14.80 0.28
N ARG A 161 -6.86 15.49 0.70
CA ARG A 161 -8.22 14.90 0.67
C ARG A 161 -8.67 14.50 -0.73
N ALA A 162 -8.27 15.26 -1.75
CA ALA A 162 -8.54 14.91 -3.13
C ALA A 162 -7.71 13.71 -3.58
N ALA A 163 -6.44 13.65 -3.18
CA ALA A 163 -5.56 12.53 -3.47
C ALA A 163 -6.07 11.20 -2.89
N TRP A 164 -6.65 11.21 -1.67
CA TRP A 164 -7.21 10.02 -1.01
C TRP A 164 -8.31 9.29 -1.80
N THR A 165 -8.84 9.90 -2.85
CA THR A 165 -9.82 9.29 -3.76
C THR A 165 -9.18 8.42 -4.85
N ARG A 166 -7.85 8.47 -5.00
CA ARG A 166 -7.08 7.69 -5.98
C ARG A 166 -6.49 6.43 -5.35
N PRO A 167 -6.34 5.32 -6.11
CA PRO A 167 -5.56 4.17 -5.67
C PRO A 167 -4.14 4.59 -5.24
N GLY A 168 -3.67 4.15 -4.08
CA GLY A 168 -2.37 4.56 -3.53
C GLY A 168 -2.32 6.00 -2.99
N GLY A 169 -3.43 6.74 -3.12
CA GLY A 169 -3.54 8.14 -2.76
C GLY A 169 -3.52 8.42 -1.26
N ARG A 170 -3.53 7.37 -0.42
CA ARG A 170 -3.37 7.46 1.04
C ARG A 170 -1.99 6.96 1.51
N GLY A 171 -1.06 6.74 0.57
CA GLY A 171 0.29 6.27 0.83
C GLY A 171 0.44 4.75 0.87
N GLU A 172 -0.56 4.00 0.40
CA GLU A 172 -0.53 2.53 0.38
C GLU A 172 0.70 2.01 -0.38
N GLY A 173 1.41 1.05 0.22
CA GLY A 173 2.59 0.44 -0.39
C GLY A 173 3.88 1.26 -0.27
N VAL A 174 3.87 2.35 0.50
CA VAL A 174 5.03 3.17 0.82
C VAL A 174 5.36 3.06 2.30
N LEU A 175 6.62 2.83 2.64
CA LEU A 175 7.12 2.96 4.01
C LEU A 175 7.64 4.39 4.24
N ILE A 176 7.14 5.02 5.30
CA ILE A 176 7.71 6.24 5.86
C ILE A 176 8.55 5.86 7.07
N ILE A 177 9.80 6.33 7.16
CA ILE A 177 10.57 6.26 8.40
C ILE A 177 10.80 7.66 8.92
N ASP A 178 10.42 7.88 10.18
CA ASP A 178 10.67 9.12 10.90
C ASP A 178 11.90 8.99 11.81
N ILE A 179 12.81 9.97 11.73
CA ILE A 179 13.99 10.10 12.60
C ILE A 179 13.77 11.24 13.58
N GLU A 180 13.57 10.90 14.85
CA GLU A 180 13.26 11.87 15.90
C GLU A 180 13.93 11.58 17.26
N PHE A 181 13.65 12.38 18.29
CA PHE A 181 14.06 12.13 19.67
C PHE A 181 13.34 10.91 20.27
N ASN A 182 12.00 10.93 20.25
CA ASN A 182 11.11 9.86 20.73
C ASN A 182 9.65 10.09 20.29
N TRP A 183 8.79 9.09 20.54
CA TRP A 183 7.37 9.09 20.16
C TRP A 183 6.50 8.46 21.24
N ARG A 184 5.22 8.79 21.21
CA ARG A 184 4.16 8.06 21.91
C ARG A 184 3.46 7.14 20.91
N ASP A 185 4.01 5.96 20.72
CA ASP A 185 3.46 4.92 19.83
C ASP A 185 2.14 4.31 20.34
N THR A 186 1.78 4.61 21.59
CA THR A 186 0.50 4.21 22.20
C THR A 186 -0.59 5.27 22.11
N HIS A 187 -0.36 6.37 21.39
CA HIS A 187 -1.40 7.38 21.17
C HIS A 187 -2.59 6.74 20.45
N GLU A 188 -3.81 7.06 20.87
CA GLU A 188 -5.03 6.39 20.38
C GLU A 188 -5.21 6.48 18.86
N ASP A 189 -4.69 7.55 18.27
CA ASP A 189 -4.80 7.84 16.86
C ASP A 189 -3.65 7.27 16.00
N LEU A 190 -2.66 6.61 16.62
CA LEU A 190 -1.40 6.18 15.98
C LEU A 190 -1.18 4.66 15.98
N ASP A 191 -2.23 3.89 15.70
CA ASP A 191 -2.17 2.42 15.68
C ASP A 191 -1.05 1.82 14.84
N THR A 192 -0.83 2.38 13.66
CA THR A 192 0.20 1.91 12.73
C THR A 192 1.58 2.07 13.32
N ALA A 193 1.78 3.02 14.24
CA ALA A 193 3.06 3.27 14.91
C ALA A 193 3.32 2.35 16.10
N LEU A 194 2.31 1.69 16.66
CA LEU A 194 2.44 0.87 17.87
C LEU A 194 3.54 -0.20 17.70
N GLY A 195 4.60 -0.09 18.51
CA GLY A 195 5.73 -1.01 18.50
C GLY A 195 6.65 -0.91 17.28
N GLN A 196 6.49 0.07 16.38
CA GLN A 196 7.32 0.22 15.17
C GLN A 196 8.66 0.92 15.41
N PHE A 197 9.24 0.77 16.61
CA PHE A 197 10.61 1.23 16.88
C PHE A 197 11.62 0.34 16.15
N LEU A 198 12.47 0.97 15.36
CA LEU A 198 13.52 0.33 14.57
C LEU A 198 14.90 0.59 15.18
N CYS A 199 15.79 -0.40 15.04
CA CYS A 199 17.21 -0.48 15.48
C CYS A 199 17.55 -0.19 16.94
N PHE A 200 16.91 0.80 17.56
CA PHE A 200 17.35 1.49 18.75
C PHE A 200 16.15 1.74 19.66
N SER A 201 16.35 1.57 20.96
CA SER A 201 15.45 2.12 21.97
C SER A 201 15.96 3.48 22.43
N THR A 202 15.04 4.34 22.85
CA THR A 202 15.32 5.66 23.43
C THR A 202 14.66 5.77 24.80
N ASN A 203 15.23 6.62 25.66
CA ASN A 203 14.63 7.06 26.92
C ASN A 203 14.50 8.58 26.98
N SER A 204 14.59 9.24 25.81
CA SER A 204 14.37 10.68 25.71
C SER A 204 12.98 11.03 26.20
N THR A 205 12.88 12.12 26.96
CA THR A 205 11.61 12.67 27.44
C THR A 205 10.94 13.59 26.41
N GLU A 206 11.65 13.93 25.33
CA GLU A 206 11.11 14.65 24.18
C GLU A 206 10.27 13.69 23.34
N ILE A 207 9.01 13.49 23.75
CA ILE A 207 8.06 12.52 23.17
C ILE A 207 7.04 13.21 22.26
N GLU A 208 6.59 14.39 22.66
CA GLU A 208 5.43 15.06 22.05
C GLU A 208 5.74 15.58 20.64
N HIS A 209 7.00 15.96 20.37
CA HIS A 209 7.42 16.46 19.05
C HIS A 209 7.28 15.38 17.97
N GLY A 210 7.90 14.21 18.15
CA GLY A 210 7.71 13.08 17.23
C GLY A 210 6.27 12.57 17.20
N THR A 211 5.55 12.62 18.32
CA THR A 211 4.13 12.23 18.32
C THR A 211 3.31 13.10 17.37
N ALA A 212 3.50 14.43 17.44
CA ALA A 212 2.86 15.39 16.54
C ALA A 212 3.21 15.17 15.06
N VAL A 213 4.46 14.83 14.77
CA VAL A 213 4.91 14.46 13.41
C VAL A 213 4.17 13.23 12.89
N LEU A 214 4.04 12.18 13.72
CA LEU A 214 3.29 10.99 13.34
C LEU A 214 1.80 11.28 13.12
N GLY A 215 1.21 12.20 13.88
CA GLY A 215 -0.17 12.64 13.69
C GLY A 215 -0.41 13.27 12.31
N GLU A 216 0.56 14.04 11.80
CA GLU A 216 0.48 14.61 10.45
C GLU A 216 0.66 13.55 9.36
N LEU A 217 1.46 12.50 9.63
CA LEU A 217 1.78 11.49 8.62
C LEU A 217 0.73 10.39 8.54
N VAL A 218 0.47 9.70 9.65
CA VAL A 218 -0.18 8.37 9.67
C VAL A 218 -1.32 8.23 10.70
N ALA A 219 -1.82 9.33 11.27
CA ALA A 219 -3.02 9.25 12.11
C ALA A 219 -4.20 8.62 11.37
N GLY A 220 -5.00 7.81 12.08
CA GLY A 220 -6.05 6.99 11.47
C GLY A 220 -7.21 7.81 10.91
N ASP A 221 -7.77 7.37 9.78
CA ASP A 221 -9.10 7.82 9.31
C ASP A 221 -10.18 7.01 10.05
N ASN A 222 -10.43 7.38 11.32
CA ASN A 222 -11.21 6.59 12.27
C ASN A 222 -12.44 7.35 12.85
N GLY A 223 -12.63 8.62 12.48
CA GLY A 223 -13.77 9.45 12.85
C GLY A 223 -13.67 10.15 14.21
N TYR A 224 -12.47 10.26 14.78
CA TYR A 224 -12.15 11.13 15.91
C TYR A 224 -10.71 11.67 15.73
N GLY A 225 -10.27 12.57 16.60
CA GLY A 225 -8.87 13.01 16.60
C GLY A 225 -8.49 13.76 15.32
N VAL A 226 -7.43 13.32 14.66
CA VAL A 226 -6.94 13.88 13.40
C VAL A 226 -6.74 12.78 12.37
N THR A 227 -6.50 13.13 11.11
CA THR A 227 -6.23 12.16 10.05
C THR A 227 -4.92 12.49 9.37
N GLY A 228 -4.03 11.51 9.27
CA GLY A 228 -2.73 11.66 8.64
C GLY A 228 -2.82 11.91 7.14
N ILE A 229 -1.86 12.66 6.59
CA ILE A 229 -1.75 12.96 5.16
C ILE A 229 -1.63 11.67 4.36
N ALA A 230 -0.80 10.74 4.82
CA ALA A 230 -0.63 9.41 4.23
C ALA A 230 -1.12 8.33 5.23
N ASN A 231 -2.38 8.43 5.64
CA ASN A 231 -3.00 7.60 6.69
C ASN A 231 -3.05 6.08 6.43
N GLN A 232 -2.56 5.59 5.29
CA GLN A 232 -2.40 4.16 4.99
C GLN A 232 -0.97 3.78 4.58
N ALA A 233 0.01 4.67 4.77
CA ALA A 233 1.42 4.33 4.67
C ALA A 233 1.87 3.44 5.84
N ASP A 234 2.85 2.58 5.58
CA ASP A 234 3.58 1.90 6.64
C ASP A 234 4.50 2.91 7.35
N ILE A 235 4.75 2.72 8.65
CA ILE A 235 5.58 3.63 9.46
C ILE A 235 6.69 2.89 10.19
N GLY A 236 7.86 3.51 10.28
CA GLY A 236 8.96 3.10 11.14
C GLY A 236 9.50 4.30 11.93
N MET A 237 9.98 4.05 13.15
CA MET A 237 10.52 5.09 14.03
C MET A 237 11.98 4.79 14.40
N VAL A 238 12.91 5.70 14.10
CA VAL A 238 14.35 5.53 14.40
C VAL A 238 14.87 6.69 15.22
N THR A 239 15.19 6.47 16.50
CA THR A 239 15.72 7.54 17.34
C THR A 239 17.17 7.91 17.00
N HIS A 240 17.45 9.21 16.88
CA HIS A 240 18.83 9.70 16.77
C HIS A 240 19.58 9.73 18.12
N ILE A 241 18.90 9.44 19.25
CA ILE A 241 19.46 9.43 20.62
C ILE A 241 19.23 8.09 21.38
N PRO A 242 19.88 6.99 20.97
CA PRO A 242 19.68 5.68 21.58
C PRO A 242 20.16 5.62 23.03
N VAL A 243 19.52 4.75 23.80
CA VAL A 243 19.99 4.38 25.14
C VAL A 243 21.43 3.85 25.06
N GLY A 244 22.33 4.47 25.82
CA GLY A 244 23.73 4.05 25.92
C GLY A 244 24.61 4.47 24.72
N MET A 245 24.08 5.28 23.80
CA MET A 245 24.84 5.83 22.67
C MET A 245 24.77 7.36 22.66
N SER A 246 25.67 8.00 21.91
CA SER A 246 25.62 9.44 21.70
C SER A 246 24.63 9.79 20.58
N TYR A 247 24.10 11.01 20.65
CA TYR A 247 23.32 11.62 19.59
C TYR A 247 24.06 11.52 18.25
N SER A 248 23.38 11.04 17.21
CA SER A 248 23.90 10.99 15.84
C SER A 248 22.75 10.76 14.87
N VAL A 249 22.51 11.76 14.02
CA VAL A 249 21.51 11.69 12.95
C VAL A 249 22.05 10.79 11.83
N ALA A 250 23.32 10.91 11.45
CA ALA A 250 23.93 10.03 10.45
C ALA A 250 23.77 8.52 10.76
N ARG A 251 23.90 8.10 12.03
CA ARG A 251 23.66 6.71 12.45
C ARG A 251 22.19 6.32 12.38
N ALA A 252 21.27 7.24 12.67
CA ALA A 252 19.85 6.99 12.51
C ALA A 252 19.49 6.78 11.03
N ILE A 253 20.04 7.61 10.13
CA ILE A 253 19.86 7.48 8.67
C ILE A 253 20.38 6.11 8.18
N GLU A 254 21.60 5.73 8.59
CA GLU A 254 22.18 4.44 8.20
C GLU A 254 21.33 3.25 8.67
N CYS A 255 20.80 3.32 9.89
CA CYS A 255 19.85 2.33 10.39
C CYS A 255 18.55 2.31 9.55
N ALA A 256 17.92 3.46 9.36
CA ALA A 256 16.63 3.59 8.68
C ALA A 256 16.70 3.01 7.27
N THR A 257 17.70 3.43 6.51
CA THR A 257 17.92 2.99 5.12
C THR A 257 18.14 1.48 4.97
N GLY A 258 18.51 0.77 6.04
CA GLY A 258 18.60 -0.70 6.06
C GLY A 258 17.25 -1.42 5.92
N PHE A 259 16.13 -0.73 6.18
CA PHE A 259 14.77 -1.26 6.08
C PHE A 259 14.01 -0.77 4.85
N MET A 260 14.57 0.21 4.14
CA MET A 260 13.89 0.93 3.07
C MET A 260 14.34 0.46 1.69
N GLY A 261 13.46 0.61 0.71
CA GLY A 261 13.73 0.42 -0.71
C GLY A 261 13.43 1.68 -1.54
N PRO A 262 13.65 1.60 -2.87
CA PRO A 262 13.27 2.67 -3.77
C PRO A 262 11.78 3.00 -3.65
N GLY A 263 11.46 4.29 -3.53
CA GLY A 263 10.08 4.76 -3.35
C GLY A 263 9.69 5.12 -1.92
N ASP A 264 10.38 4.55 -0.93
CA ASP A 264 10.10 4.84 0.47
C ASP A 264 10.57 6.25 0.86
N VAL A 265 9.98 6.80 1.92
CA VAL A 265 10.20 8.19 2.35
C VAL A 265 10.90 8.21 3.71
N LEU A 266 12.05 8.88 3.79
CA LEU A 266 12.78 9.10 5.04
C LEU A 266 12.58 10.55 5.46
N LEU A 267 11.94 10.76 6.60
CA LEU A 267 11.80 12.07 7.22
C LEU A 267 12.88 12.24 8.30
N ILE A 268 13.61 13.35 8.22
CA ILE A 268 14.64 13.74 9.19
C ILE A 268 14.16 14.98 9.94
N GLU A 269 13.54 14.74 11.09
CA GLU A 269 13.15 15.76 12.06
C GLU A 269 14.34 16.14 12.95
N ALA A 270 15.32 16.78 12.33
CA ALA A 270 16.47 17.29 13.05
C ALA A 270 16.92 18.62 12.46
N GLN A 271 17.69 19.35 13.26
CA GLN A 271 18.42 20.54 12.85
C GLN A 271 19.77 20.53 13.55
N THR A 272 20.79 21.12 12.92
CA THR A 272 22.12 21.30 13.51
C THR A 272 22.45 22.78 13.67
N VAL A 273 23.62 23.09 14.22
CA VAL A 273 24.07 24.46 14.51
C VAL A 273 25.05 24.93 13.42
N GLY A 274 24.63 25.94 12.67
CA GLY A 274 25.41 26.55 11.59
C GLY A 274 26.49 27.52 12.09
N PRO A 275 27.22 28.16 11.15
CA PRO A 275 28.39 29.00 11.45
C PRO A 275 28.08 30.22 12.35
N ASN A 276 26.84 30.69 12.36
CA ASN A 276 26.39 31.82 13.21
C ASN A 276 25.79 31.38 14.54
N SER A 277 25.95 30.10 14.94
CA SER A 277 25.34 29.52 16.15
C SER A 277 23.80 29.50 16.12
N LEU A 278 23.23 29.42 14.92
CA LEU A 278 21.79 29.35 14.63
C LEU A 278 21.45 28.05 13.92
N PHE A 279 20.17 27.66 13.93
CA PHE A 279 19.74 26.36 13.43
C PHE A 279 19.65 26.28 11.90
N VAL A 280 20.21 25.22 11.33
CA VAL A 280 20.33 24.99 9.88
C VAL A 280 20.05 23.51 9.57
N PRO A 281 19.92 23.10 8.30
CA PRO A 281 19.62 21.72 7.94
C PRO A 281 20.70 20.76 8.45
N PRO A 282 20.33 19.53 8.87
CA PRO A 282 21.27 18.48 9.26
C PRO A 282 22.40 18.26 8.25
N GLU A 283 22.13 18.35 6.94
CA GLU A 283 23.15 18.17 5.90
C GLU A 283 24.28 19.23 5.88
N TRP A 284 24.21 20.25 6.74
CA TRP A 284 25.38 21.10 7.03
C TRP A 284 26.57 20.26 7.50
N ASP A 285 26.32 19.30 8.39
CA ASP A 285 27.34 18.40 8.89
C ASP A 285 27.68 17.33 7.85
N ALA A 286 28.97 17.03 7.72
CA ALA A 286 29.46 16.20 6.61
C ALA A 286 28.95 14.75 6.66
N ALA A 287 28.80 14.19 7.87
CA ALA A 287 28.36 12.81 8.04
C ALA A 287 26.88 12.63 7.65
N GLU A 288 26.05 13.59 8.03
CA GLU A 288 24.64 13.67 7.70
C GLU A 288 24.45 13.79 6.18
N TYR A 289 25.18 14.71 5.53
CA TYR A 289 25.15 14.82 4.07
C TYR A 289 25.57 13.55 3.34
N ASP A 290 26.67 12.91 3.78
CA ASP A 290 27.14 11.67 3.14
C ASP A 290 26.09 10.55 3.32
N ALA A 291 25.46 10.46 4.50
CA ALA A 291 24.41 9.48 4.77
C ALA A 291 23.15 9.74 3.91
N ILE A 292 22.72 11.00 3.80
CA ILE A 292 21.59 11.42 2.94
C ILE A 292 21.89 11.11 1.48
N THR A 293 23.10 11.44 1.01
CA THR A 293 23.53 11.17 -0.38
C THR A 293 23.49 9.68 -0.70
N VAL A 294 23.85 8.81 0.25
CA VAL A 294 23.74 7.36 0.08
C VAL A 294 22.29 6.91 0.05
N ALA A 295 21.44 7.46 0.91
CA ALA A 295 20.01 7.15 0.96
C ALA A 295 19.30 7.51 -0.36
N THR A 296 19.50 8.74 -0.84
CA THR A 296 18.90 9.21 -2.10
C THR A 296 19.42 8.44 -3.30
N ALA A 297 20.73 8.13 -3.35
CA ALA A 297 21.29 7.28 -4.39
C ALA A 297 20.76 5.82 -4.36
N ALA A 298 20.18 5.38 -3.25
CA ALA A 298 19.49 4.10 -3.14
C ALA A 298 18.02 4.17 -3.59
N GLY A 299 17.54 5.32 -4.05
CA GLY A 299 16.16 5.55 -4.49
C GLY A 299 15.20 5.93 -3.37
N ILE A 300 15.70 6.22 -2.16
CA ILE A 300 14.88 6.62 -1.00
C ILE A 300 14.65 8.13 -1.06
N VAL A 301 13.40 8.56 -0.98
CA VAL A 301 13.05 9.98 -0.95
C VAL A 301 13.39 10.53 0.44
N VAL A 302 14.38 11.40 0.54
CA VAL A 302 14.76 12.00 1.84
C VAL A 302 14.19 13.41 1.96
N VAL A 303 13.48 13.66 3.05
CA VAL A 303 12.92 14.97 3.44
C VAL A 303 13.60 15.41 4.73
N GLU A 304 14.17 16.62 4.76
CA GLU A 304 14.77 17.18 5.98
C GLU A 304 14.28 18.61 6.24
N THR A 305 14.27 19.00 7.51
CA THR A 305 13.90 20.36 7.90
C THR A 305 14.98 21.38 7.50
N ALA A 306 14.57 22.60 7.11
CA ALA A 306 15.53 23.68 6.85
C ALA A 306 16.21 24.22 8.13
N GLY A 307 15.62 23.95 9.30
CA GLY A 307 16.02 24.50 10.59
C GLY A 307 15.39 25.87 10.88
N ASN A 308 15.21 26.13 12.18
CA ASN A 308 14.52 27.31 12.71
C ASN A 308 15.50 28.44 13.11
N GLY A 309 16.50 28.71 12.27
CA GLY A 309 17.58 29.68 12.57
C GLY A 309 17.50 31.01 11.83
N ASN A 310 16.59 31.17 10.87
CA ASN A 310 16.52 32.34 9.97
C ASN A 310 17.85 32.62 9.23
N GLU A 311 18.59 31.57 8.88
CA GLU A 311 19.86 31.69 8.18
C GLU A 311 19.66 31.72 6.65
N ASP A 312 20.49 32.51 5.96
CA ASP A 312 20.57 32.51 4.50
C ASP A 312 21.62 31.47 4.06
N LEU A 313 21.15 30.33 3.54
CA LEU A 313 22.00 29.22 3.11
C LEU A 313 22.88 29.58 1.90
N ASP A 314 22.55 30.64 1.15
CA ASP A 314 23.38 31.18 0.07
C ASP A 314 24.49 32.10 0.61
N GLY A 315 24.50 32.36 1.92
CA GLY A 315 25.44 33.20 2.62
C GLY A 315 26.88 32.67 2.55
N ALA A 316 27.84 33.60 2.42
CA ALA A 316 29.26 33.27 2.30
C ALA A 316 29.83 32.43 3.48
N ALA A 317 29.19 32.49 4.65
CA ALA A 317 29.57 31.71 5.83
C ALA A 317 29.43 30.19 5.62
N PHE A 318 28.52 29.77 4.74
CA PHE A 318 28.32 28.36 4.38
C PHE A 318 29.29 27.86 3.32
N GLY A 319 30.10 28.74 2.70
CA GLY A 319 31.16 28.34 1.78
C GLY A 319 30.70 27.51 0.57
N GLY A 320 29.43 27.66 0.16
CA GLY A 320 28.83 26.87 -0.93
C GLY A 320 28.35 25.47 -0.52
N ALA A 321 28.27 25.15 0.77
CA ALA A 321 27.82 23.84 1.26
C ALA A 321 26.38 23.47 0.88
N PHE A 322 25.58 24.47 0.51
CA PHE A 322 24.19 24.34 0.06
C PHE A 322 24.00 24.77 -1.41
N ASP A 323 25.08 25.11 -2.12
CA ASP A 323 25.02 25.37 -3.56
C ASP A 323 24.91 24.03 -4.29
N ARG A 324 23.75 23.74 -4.89
CA ARG A 324 23.50 22.48 -5.60
C ARG A 324 24.48 22.20 -6.74
N SER A 325 25.13 23.23 -7.31
CA SER A 325 26.15 23.03 -8.35
C SER A 325 27.48 22.50 -7.79
N VAL A 326 27.66 22.58 -6.47
CA VAL A 326 28.83 22.11 -5.73
C VAL A 326 28.51 20.85 -4.93
N ARG A 327 27.36 20.84 -4.27
CA ARG A 327 26.96 19.87 -3.26
C ARG A 327 25.43 19.72 -3.26
N ASP A 328 24.95 18.61 -3.80
CA ASP A 328 23.53 18.22 -3.81
C ASP A 328 23.42 16.79 -3.26
N SER A 329 22.77 16.65 -2.10
CA SER A 329 22.53 15.36 -1.46
C SER A 329 21.37 14.60 -2.09
N GLY A 330 20.56 15.27 -2.93
CA GLY A 330 19.31 14.76 -3.47
C GLY A 330 18.11 14.91 -2.54
N ALA A 331 18.29 15.32 -1.27
CA ALA A 331 17.17 15.53 -0.35
C ALA A 331 16.29 16.73 -0.72
N LEU A 332 15.04 16.68 -0.29
CA LEU A 332 14.11 17.80 -0.24
C LEU A 332 14.29 18.55 1.08
N ILE A 333 14.71 19.81 1.03
CA ILE A 333 14.80 20.68 2.22
C ILE A 333 13.56 21.53 2.37
N VAL A 334 12.95 21.49 3.55
CA VAL A 334 11.64 22.08 3.79
C VAL A 334 11.68 23.31 4.68
N GLY A 335 11.20 24.43 4.16
CA GLY A 335 11.04 25.69 4.90
C GLY A 335 9.67 25.82 5.59
N ALA A 336 9.61 26.71 6.58
CA ALA A 336 8.40 27.04 7.32
C ALA A 336 7.65 28.22 6.66
N GLY A 337 6.49 27.91 6.08
CA GLY A 337 5.59 28.86 5.45
C GLY A 337 4.45 29.31 6.36
N ALA A 338 4.01 30.55 6.18
CA ALA A 338 2.80 31.08 6.78
C ALA A 338 1.57 30.33 6.24
N ASN A 339 0.55 30.18 7.08
CA ASN A 339 -0.76 29.62 6.74
C ASN A 339 -1.83 30.74 6.55
N LEU A 340 -3.07 30.36 6.24
CA LEU A 340 -4.18 31.32 6.08
C LEU A 340 -4.66 31.99 7.38
N TYR A 341 -4.39 31.41 8.55
CA TYR A 341 -4.77 31.99 9.85
C TYR A 341 -3.85 33.13 10.27
N TYR A 342 -2.66 33.17 9.66
CA TYR A 342 -1.67 34.20 9.87
C TYR A 342 -1.89 35.48 9.03
N VAL A 343 -2.93 35.56 8.19
CA VAL A 343 -3.18 36.69 7.25
C VAL A 343 -3.31 38.06 7.91
N GLY A 344 -3.55 38.12 9.23
CA GLY A 344 -3.54 39.35 10.02
C GLY A 344 -2.14 39.93 10.28
N THR A 345 -1.09 39.11 10.14
CA THR A 345 0.31 39.42 10.49
C THR A 345 1.27 39.19 9.32
N GLN A 346 1.01 38.24 8.42
CA GLN A 346 1.72 38.04 7.14
C GLN A 346 0.89 37.20 6.15
N PRO A 347 1.09 37.33 4.83
CA PRO A 347 0.35 36.56 3.83
C PRO A 347 0.61 35.05 3.93
N ASP A 348 -0.40 34.23 3.62
CA ASP A 348 -0.23 32.79 3.35
C ASP A 348 0.84 32.55 2.26
N LEU A 349 1.52 31.41 2.30
CA LEU A 349 2.62 31.02 1.40
C LEU A 349 3.88 31.90 1.49
N SER A 350 3.92 32.83 2.45
CA SER A 350 5.11 33.64 2.71
C SER A 350 5.98 33.02 3.79
N ARG A 351 7.26 33.38 3.81
CA ARG A 351 8.22 32.82 4.77
C ARG A 351 7.96 33.31 6.20
N LEU A 352 7.97 32.39 7.16
CA LEU A 352 8.00 32.69 8.59
C LEU A 352 9.39 33.23 9.02
N ASP A 353 9.42 34.11 10.01
CA ASP A 353 10.65 34.77 10.48
C ASP A 353 11.71 33.79 10.98
N ILE A 354 11.30 32.67 11.56
CA ILE A 354 12.17 31.59 12.05
C ILE A 354 12.78 30.73 10.93
N SER A 355 12.16 30.65 9.74
CA SER A 355 12.58 29.70 8.72
C SER A 355 13.95 30.07 8.17
N THR A 356 14.90 29.14 8.23
CA THR A 356 16.10 29.17 7.39
C THR A 356 15.68 29.09 5.90
N TYR A 357 16.42 29.77 5.04
CA TYR A 357 16.02 30.06 3.65
C TYR A 357 17.22 30.08 2.70
N GLY A 358 16.96 30.10 1.40
CA GLY A 358 17.99 30.21 0.36
C GLY A 358 17.64 29.37 -0.86
N SER A 359 18.49 29.42 -1.89
CA SER A 359 18.27 28.68 -3.15
C SER A 359 18.22 27.15 -2.97
N ARG A 360 18.77 26.64 -1.86
CA ARG A 360 18.73 25.22 -1.52
C ARG A 360 17.37 24.73 -1.04
N VAL A 361 16.58 25.56 -0.37
CA VAL A 361 15.27 25.16 0.19
C VAL A 361 14.30 24.89 -0.96
N ASP A 362 13.74 23.68 -0.99
CA ASP A 362 12.97 23.12 -2.11
C ASP A 362 11.49 23.49 -2.04
N LEU A 363 10.88 23.26 -0.88
CA LEU A 363 9.43 23.29 -0.67
C LEU A 363 9.11 23.89 0.69
N GLN A 364 7.86 24.33 0.86
CA GLN A 364 7.34 24.80 2.14
C GLN A 364 6.07 24.06 2.54
N GLY A 365 5.90 23.86 3.84
CA GLY A 365 4.64 23.46 4.47
C GLY A 365 4.13 24.55 5.41
N TRP A 366 3.06 24.28 6.13
CA TRP A 366 2.65 25.18 7.22
C TRP A 366 3.66 25.06 8.36
N GLY A 367 4.26 26.18 8.72
CA GLY A 367 5.19 26.26 9.84
C GLY A 367 4.57 26.82 11.12
N ASP A 368 3.25 26.90 11.20
CA ASP A 368 2.51 27.34 12.38
C ASP A 368 1.05 26.85 12.33
N ASP A 369 0.37 26.90 13.48
CA ASP A 369 -1.02 26.50 13.70
C ASP A 369 -1.38 25.12 13.11
N VAL A 370 -0.52 24.12 13.29
CA VAL A 370 -0.76 22.76 12.79
C VAL A 370 -1.52 21.94 13.82
N LEU A 371 -2.73 21.54 13.45
CA LEU A 371 -3.56 20.58 14.18
C LEU A 371 -3.06 19.15 13.97
N THR A 372 -2.63 18.50 15.06
CA THR A 372 -2.10 17.13 15.06
C THR A 372 -2.18 16.52 16.48
N THR A 373 -1.66 15.30 16.66
CA THR A 373 -1.53 14.63 17.97
C THR A 373 -0.42 15.27 18.84
N GLY A 374 -0.36 14.90 20.12
CA GLY A 374 0.60 15.41 21.11
C GLY A 374 0.22 16.72 21.80
N TYR A 375 1.03 17.10 22.79
CA TYR A 375 1.02 18.33 23.63
C TYR A 375 -0.22 18.60 24.51
N GLY A 376 -1.44 18.38 24.00
CA GLY A 376 -2.67 18.37 24.77
C GLY A 376 -3.36 19.73 24.99
N ASP A 377 -3.01 20.77 24.22
CA ASP A 377 -3.63 22.10 24.34
C ASP A 377 -5.05 22.19 23.74
N VAL A 378 -5.35 21.39 22.72
CA VAL A 378 -6.69 21.30 22.10
C VAL A 378 -7.57 20.32 22.86
N PHE A 379 -7.02 19.15 23.16
CA PHE A 379 -7.68 18.09 23.92
C PHE A 379 -6.63 17.33 24.71
N ASP A 380 -6.88 17.10 26.00
CA ASP A 380 -5.94 16.44 26.91
C ASP A 380 -6.46 15.12 27.48
N GLY A 381 -7.64 14.63 27.07
CA GLY A 381 -8.24 13.40 27.60
C GLY A 381 -8.42 13.40 29.13
N GLY A 382 -8.49 14.57 29.79
CA GLY A 382 -8.46 14.63 31.26
C GLY A 382 -7.07 14.33 31.86
N GLY A 383 -6.00 14.58 31.10
CA GLY A 383 -4.61 14.34 31.44
C GLY A 383 -4.06 12.98 31.00
N ASP A 384 -4.75 12.26 30.09
CA ASP A 384 -4.20 11.05 29.46
C ASP A 384 -3.37 11.46 28.24
N PRO A 385 -2.04 11.27 28.29
CA PRO A 385 -1.19 11.69 27.18
C PRO A 385 -1.37 10.85 25.91
N ASN A 386 -2.08 9.72 25.96
CA ASN A 386 -2.48 8.98 24.74
C ASN A 386 -3.64 9.64 23.99
N GLN A 387 -4.21 10.72 24.52
CA GLN A 387 -5.29 11.50 23.90
C GLN A 387 -4.92 12.99 23.82
N TYR A 388 -3.63 13.30 23.68
CA TYR A 388 -3.18 14.67 23.56
C TYR A 388 -3.29 15.12 22.11
N TYR A 389 -3.94 16.26 21.88
CA TYR A 389 -3.98 16.91 20.58
C TYR A 389 -3.61 18.38 20.73
N THR A 390 -2.99 18.92 19.70
CA THR A 390 -2.46 20.28 19.65
C THR A 390 -2.90 20.98 18.39
N GLU A 391 -3.06 22.30 18.45
CA GLU A 391 -3.14 23.16 17.26
C GLU A 391 -1.93 24.10 17.18
N LEU A 392 -0.91 23.89 18.02
CA LEU A 392 0.22 24.79 18.20
C LEU A 392 1.54 24.22 17.69
N PHE A 393 1.52 23.05 17.02
CA PHE A 393 2.73 22.51 16.41
C PHE A 393 3.20 23.44 15.28
N ASN A 394 4.50 23.74 15.25
CA ASN A 394 5.05 24.82 14.43
C ASN A 394 6.53 24.60 14.08
N GLY A 395 7.05 25.50 13.25
CA GLY A 395 8.41 25.51 12.74
C GLY A 395 8.59 24.67 11.48
N THR A 396 9.83 24.51 11.06
CA THR A 396 10.14 23.62 9.92
C THR A 396 9.76 22.17 10.19
N SER A 397 9.59 21.79 11.47
CA SER A 397 9.15 20.46 11.91
C SER A 397 7.67 20.18 11.73
N SER A 398 6.82 21.19 11.62
CA SER A 398 5.42 20.99 11.20
C SER A 398 5.29 21.07 9.67
N ALA A 399 6.26 21.70 9.00
CA ALA A 399 6.25 21.82 7.56
C ALA A 399 6.77 20.56 6.85
N ALA A 400 7.84 19.93 7.36
CA ALA A 400 8.48 18.78 6.73
C ALA A 400 7.61 17.52 6.67
N PRO A 401 6.80 17.17 7.69
CA PRO A 401 5.86 16.04 7.61
C PRO A 401 4.82 16.22 6.51
N MET A 402 4.41 17.45 6.22
CA MET A 402 3.52 17.72 5.08
C MET A 402 4.15 17.34 3.73
N ILE A 403 5.45 17.57 3.58
CA ILE A 403 6.20 17.21 2.37
C ILE A 403 6.46 15.72 2.30
N ALA A 404 6.80 15.09 3.43
CA ALA A 404 6.97 13.64 3.50
C ALA A 404 5.65 12.90 3.17
N GLY A 405 4.52 13.35 3.72
CA GLY A 405 3.20 12.82 3.39
C GLY A 405 2.84 13.04 1.92
N ALA A 406 3.10 14.23 1.36
CA ALA A 406 2.87 14.48 -0.07
C ALA A 406 3.73 13.59 -0.98
N ALA A 407 5.00 13.36 -0.61
CA ALA A 407 5.89 12.45 -1.34
C ALA A 407 5.39 10.99 -1.26
N ALA A 408 4.92 10.56 -0.08
CA ALA A 408 4.36 9.22 0.11
C ALA A 408 3.08 9.01 -0.73
N ILE A 409 2.19 10.01 -0.80
CA ILE A 409 1.02 9.96 -1.67
C ILE A 409 1.43 9.85 -3.15
N VAL A 410 2.39 10.66 -3.62
CA VAL A 410 2.86 10.60 -5.01
C VAL A 410 3.43 9.22 -5.34
N GLN A 411 4.26 8.65 -4.47
CA GLN A 411 4.83 7.33 -4.66
C GLN A 411 3.76 6.23 -4.59
N GLY A 412 2.83 6.32 -3.64
CA GLY A 412 1.72 5.38 -3.50
C GLY A 412 0.86 5.33 -4.75
N VAL A 413 0.47 6.48 -5.30
CA VAL A 413 -0.27 6.56 -6.57
C VAL A 413 0.57 5.99 -7.72
N GLN A 414 1.82 6.43 -7.87
CA GLN A 414 2.71 5.91 -8.94
C GLN A 414 2.79 4.37 -8.92
N ILE A 415 2.96 3.77 -7.75
CA ILE A 415 3.07 2.32 -7.57
C ILE A 415 1.71 1.64 -7.84
N ALA A 416 0.62 2.20 -7.32
CA ALA A 416 -0.72 1.65 -7.49
C ALA A 416 -1.16 1.63 -8.96
N CYS A 417 -0.64 2.54 -9.77
CA CYS A 417 -0.92 2.63 -11.20
C CYS A 417 0.04 1.81 -12.06
N GLY A 418 0.78 0.88 -11.46
CA GLY A 418 1.70 -0.03 -12.17
C GLY A 418 3.05 0.60 -12.55
N GLY A 419 3.27 1.86 -12.18
CA GLY A 419 4.53 2.55 -12.37
C GLY A 419 5.64 2.02 -11.47
N SER A 420 6.89 2.18 -11.91
CA SER A 420 8.04 2.01 -11.02
C SER A 420 8.13 3.22 -10.08
N PRO A 421 8.59 3.05 -8.82
CA PRO A 421 8.78 4.18 -7.91
C PRO A 421 9.64 5.27 -8.55
N LEU A 422 9.25 6.53 -8.35
CA LEU A 422 9.99 7.68 -8.85
C LEU A 422 11.31 7.82 -8.08
N ASP A 423 12.37 8.22 -8.78
CA ASP A 423 13.64 8.58 -8.15
C ASP A 423 13.46 9.83 -7.25
N PRO A 424 14.22 9.99 -6.16
CA PRO A 424 14.14 11.15 -5.29
C PRO A 424 14.25 12.50 -6.02
N ILE A 425 15.04 12.57 -7.09
CA ILE A 425 15.16 13.78 -7.90
C ILE A 425 13.87 14.04 -8.69
N GLU A 426 13.23 13.00 -9.22
CA GLU A 426 11.96 13.11 -9.95
C GLU A 426 10.82 13.57 -9.02
N VAL A 427 10.75 13.03 -7.79
CA VAL A 427 9.79 13.48 -6.77
C VAL A 427 10.00 14.96 -6.43
N ARG A 428 11.25 15.37 -6.22
CA ARG A 428 11.61 16.76 -5.94
C ARG A 428 11.21 17.69 -7.08
N GLU A 429 11.57 17.36 -8.32
CA GLU A 429 11.22 18.15 -9.49
C GLU A 429 9.71 18.23 -9.72
N LEU A 430 8.99 17.12 -9.52
CA LEU A 430 7.54 17.07 -9.62
C LEU A 430 6.90 18.02 -8.62
N LEU A 431 7.16 17.84 -7.32
CA LEU A 431 6.54 18.64 -6.25
C LEU A 431 6.90 20.13 -6.36
N VAL A 432 8.13 20.46 -6.75
CA VAL A 432 8.55 21.86 -6.97
C VAL A 432 7.88 22.48 -8.19
N SER A 433 7.78 21.75 -9.30
CA SER A 433 7.25 22.31 -10.55
C SER A 433 5.72 22.43 -10.56
N THR A 434 5.02 21.62 -9.77
CA THR A 434 3.55 21.65 -9.67
C THR A 434 3.03 22.39 -8.45
N GLY A 435 3.91 22.68 -7.47
CA GLY A 435 3.53 23.33 -6.23
C GLY A 435 2.97 24.75 -6.40
N THR A 436 2.16 25.16 -5.44
CA THR A 436 1.63 26.50 -5.30
C THR A 436 2.77 27.49 -4.99
N PRO A 437 3.02 28.49 -5.85
CA PRO A 437 4.17 29.39 -5.71
C PRO A 437 4.22 30.16 -4.39
N GLN A 438 5.42 30.31 -3.83
CA GLN A 438 5.69 31.19 -2.69
C GLN A 438 5.23 32.63 -2.97
N VAL A 439 4.65 33.28 -1.96
CA VAL A 439 4.23 34.68 -2.02
C VAL A 439 5.20 35.57 -1.23
N PRO A 440 5.50 36.80 -1.68
CA PRO A 440 6.29 37.74 -0.90
C PRO A 440 5.63 38.09 0.45
N GLY A 441 6.41 38.03 1.53
CA GLY A 441 5.99 38.43 2.88
C GLY A 441 6.93 39.46 3.52
N PRO A 442 6.70 39.80 4.80
CA PRO A 442 7.58 40.71 5.54
C PRO A 442 9.00 40.16 5.75
N PHE A 443 9.18 38.84 5.71
CA PHE A 443 10.47 38.17 5.81
C PHE A 443 10.89 37.65 4.43
N PRO A 444 11.83 38.33 3.72
CA PRO A 444 12.27 37.90 2.40
C PRO A 444 13.14 36.64 2.48
N GLY A 445 13.20 35.86 1.40
CA GLY A 445 14.01 34.64 1.31
C GLY A 445 13.24 33.51 0.64
N ASN A 446 13.93 32.66 -0.11
CA ASN A 446 13.31 31.51 -0.77
C ASN A 446 13.10 30.35 0.21
N ILE A 447 11.87 29.83 0.24
CA ILE A 447 11.52 28.57 0.90
C ILE A 447 10.76 27.62 -0.04
N GLY A 448 10.69 27.93 -1.34
CA GLY A 448 10.05 27.08 -2.32
C GLY A 448 8.51 27.15 -2.32
N PRO A 449 7.85 26.48 -3.29
CA PRO A 449 6.40 26.37 -3.34
C PRO A 449 5.85 25.39 -2.30
N ARG A 450 4.55 25.50 -1.99
CA ARG A 450 3.82 24.49 -1.20
C ARG A 450 3.31 23.39 -2.13
N PRO A 451 3.35 22.10 -1.77
CA PRO A 451 2.81 21.05 -2.63
C PRO A 451 1.38 21.31 -3.10
N ASN A 452 1.08 20.85 -4.31
CA ASN A 452 -0.26 20.79 -4.86
C ASN A 452 -0.42 19.38 -5.45
N LEU A 453 -1.01 18.47 -4.67
CA LEU A 453 -1.12 17.07 -5.05
C LEU A 453 -2.05 16.89 -6.24
N ALA A 454 -3.09 17.71 -6.42
CA ALA A 454 -3.94 17.64 -7.61
C ALA A 454 -3.12 17.87 -8.90
N ALA A 455 -2.25 18.88 -8.89
CA ALA A 455 -1.37 19.19 -10.02
C ALA A 455 -0.23 18.16 -10.18
N ALA A 456 0.34 17.66 -9.08
CA ALA A 456 1.37 16.62 -9.11
C ALA A 456 0.82 15.30 -9.68
N LEU A 457 -0.30 14.82 -9.16
CA LEU A 457 -0.88 13.53 -9.54
C LEU A 457 -1.42 13.55 -10.98
N ALA A 458 -1.83 14.71 -11.52
CA ALA A 458 -2.16 14.86 -12.93
C ALA A 458 -0.95 14.70 -13.89
N ARG A 459 0.28 14.61 -13.36
CA ARG A 459 1.52 14.35 -14.14
C ARG A 459 2.03 12.92 -13.97
N VAL A 460 1.56 12.24 -12.92
CA VAL A 460 1.85 10.84 -12.58
C VAL A 460 0.89 9.92 -13.32
N ASP A 461 -0.37 10.36 -13.46
CA ASP A 461 -1.49 9.63 -14.06
C ASP A 461 -1.94 10.37 -15.33
N VAL A 462 -1.36 9.99 -16.47
CA VAL A 462 -1.56 10.68 -17.76
C VAL A 462 -2.24 9.73 -18.72
N ASP A 463 -3.47 10.05 -19.11
CA ASP A 463 -4.19 9.43 -20.23
C ASP A 463 -3.43 9.75 -21.55
N ASN A 464 -2.52 8.85 -21.95
CA ASN A 464 -1.58 9.12 -23.03
C ASN A 464 -2.24 9.04 -24.41
N ASP A 465 -3.28 8.22 -24.55
CA ASP A 465 -3.99 8.03 -25.82
C ASP A 465 -5.26 8.88 -25.97
N GLN A 466 -5.78 9.42 -24.86
CA GLN A 466 -6.94 10.30 -24.74
C GLN A 466 -8.30 9.62 -24.93
N ASP A 467 -8.45 8.36 -24.51
CA ASP A 467 -9.75 7.68 -24.49
C ASP A 467 -10.60 7.98 -23.24
N GLY A 468 -10.02 8.66 -22.25
CA GLY A 468 -10.66 9.04 -21.00
C GLY A 468 -10.36 8.10 -19.83
N PHE A 469 -9.56 7.07 -20.04
CA PHE A 469 -8.95 6.23 -19.01
C PHE A 469 -7.44 6.48 -19.01
N ALA A 470 -6.86 6.52 -17.82
CA ALA A 470 -5.41 6.55 -17.62
C ALA A 470 -5.00 5.25 -16.92
N GLU A 471 -3.70 4.98 -16.75
CA GLU A 471 -3.27 3.74 -16.08
C GLU A 471 -3.89 3.58 -14.69
N CYS A 472 -4.03 4.66 -13.91
CA CYS A 472 -4.68 4.61 -12.59
C CYS A 472 -6.19 4.36 -12.64
N ALA A 473 -6.84 4.62 -13.79
CA ALA A 473 -8.27 4.38 -13.99
C ALA A 473 -8.56 2.93 -14.41
N GLY A 474 -7.54 2.08 -14.48
CA GLY A 474 -7.64 0.67 -14.86
C GLY A 474 -7.33 0.41 -16.34
N ASP A 475 -6.75 1.39 -17.03
CA ASP A 475 -6.22 1.18 -18.37
C ASP A 475 -5.02 0.22 -18.33
N CYS A 476 -5.10 -0.86 -19.11
CA CYS A 476 -4.05 -1.88 -19.18
C CYS A 476 -3.06 -1.67 -20.34
N ASP A 477 -3.37 -0.79 -21.30
CA ASP A 477 -2.47 -0.33 -22.36
C ASP A 477 -2.85 1.09 -22.81
N ASP A 478 -2.51 2.06 -21.95
CA ASP A 478 -2.80 3.50 -22.08
C ASP A 478 -2.17 4.19 -23.32
N ALA A 479 -1.48 3.42 -24.16
CA ALA A 479 -1.00 3.85 -25.47
C ALA A 479 -1.99 3.54 -26.61
N VAL A 480 -3.10 2.87 -26.32
CA VAL A 480 -4.04 2.29 -27.30
C VAL A 480 -5.49 2.64 -26.95
N LEU A 481 -6.03 3.65 -27.62
CA LEU A 481 -7.42 4.19 -27.53
C LEU A 481 -8.58 3.16 -27.49
N ALA A 482 -8.31 1.91 -27.85
CA ALA A 482 -9.29 0.82 -27.91
C ALA A 482 -9.13 -0.17 -26.76
N THR A 483 -8.23 0.08 -25.81
CA THR A 483 -7.86 -0.84 -24.74
C THR A 483 -8.05 -0.13 -23.41
N HIS A 484 -9.24 -0.22 -22.84
CA HIS A 484 -9.60 0.45 -21.60
C HIS A 484 -10.74 -0.29 -20.90
N PRO A 485 -11.01 -0.07 -19.60
CA PRO A 485 -12.13 -0.69 -18.92
C PRO A 485 -13.46 -0.53 -19.66
N GLY A 486 -14.07 -1.65 -20.03
CA GLY A 486 -15.34 -1.69 -20.76
C GLY A 486 -15.27 -1.36 -22.25
N ALA A 487 -14.09 -1.31 -22.87
CA ALA A 487 -13.95 -1.14 -24.31
C ALA A 487 -14.62 -2.30 -25.08
N PRO A 488 -15.16 -2.04 -26.30
CA PRO A 488 -15.64 -3.12 -27.17
C PRO A 488 -14.51 -4.03 -27.63
N GLU A 489 -14.73 -5.35 -27.53
CA GLU A 489 -13.77 -6.35 -27.98
C GLU A 489 -13.54 -6.35 -29.50
N THR A 490 -12.27 -6.40 -29.90
CA THR A 490 -11.84 -6.55 -31.30
C THR A 490 -11.05 -7.85 -31.46
N ASN A 491 -11.27 -8.59 -32.56
CA ASN A 491 -10.45 -9.77 -32.86
C ASN A 491 -9.07 -9.38 -33.39
N ASP A 492 -8.23 -8.87 -32.50
CA ASP A 492 -6.83 -8.48 -32.74
C ASP A 492 -5.85 -9.19 -31.78
N GLY A 493 -6.36 -10.02 -30.88
CA GLY A 493 -5.58 -10.79 -29.92
C GLY A 493 -5.12 -9.99 -28.70
N LEU A 494 -5.61 -8.76 -28.54
CA LEU A 494 -5.44 -7.94 -27.34
C LEU A 494 -6.60 -8.17 -26.37
N ASP A 495 -6.40 -7.76 -25.13
CA ASP A 495 -7.44 -7.75 -24.10
C ASP A 495 -7.97 -6.32 -23.98
N ASN A 496 -8.94 -5.96 -24.81
CA ASN A 496 -9.36 -4.56 -24.96
C ASN A 496 -10.06 -4.00 -23.70
N GLN A 497 -10.57 -4.83 -22.80
CA GLN A 497 -11.43 -4.40 -21.68
C GLN A 497 -10.78 -4.55 -20.29
N CYS A 498 -9.51 -4.94 -20.26
CA CYS A 498 -8.63 -4.93 -19.09
C CYS A 498 -9.07 -5.72 -17.83
N PRO A 499 -9.73 -6.90 -17.89
CA PRO A 499 -10.01 -7.75 -16.73
C PRO A 499 -8.75 -8.43 -16.15
N GLY A 500 -7.60 -8.38 -16.83
CA GLY A 500 -6.30 -8.79 -16.25
C GLY A 500 -6.04 -10.30 -16.20
N GLU A 501 -6.70 -11.09 -17.05
CA GLU A 501 -6.52 -12.55 -17.08
C GLU A 501 -5.92 -13.03 -18.41
N ALA A 502 -4.83 -13.82 -18.32
CA ALA A 502 -4.17 -14.42 -19.46
C ALA A 502 -5.11 -15.38 -20.22
N GLY A 503 -5.64 -14.93 -21.36
CA GLY A 503 -6.60 -15.68 -22.19
C GLY A 503 -7.92 -14.96 -22.45
N PHE A 504 -8.16 -13.77 -21.90
CA PHE A 504 -9.43 -13.06 -22.09
C PHE A 504 -9.62 -12.39 -23.45
N GLY A 505 -8.54 -12.07 -24.16
CA GLY A 505 -8.59 -11.80 -25.61
C GLY A 505 -9.13 -12.97 -26.44
N SER A 506 -9.41 -14.13 -25.82
CA SER A 506 -10.23 -15.20 -26.41
C SER A 506 -11.59 -15.37 -25.74
N VAL A 507 -11.85 -14.94 -24.49
CA VAL A 507 -13.06 -15.35 -23.76
C VAL A 507 -14.34 -14.59 -24.15
N ASP A 508 -14.30 -13.37 -24.71
CA ASP A 508 -15.52 -12.58 -25.04
C ASP A 508 -15.64 -12.12 -26.51
N GLU A 509 -15.02 -12.86 -27.43
CA GLU A 509 -15.03 -12.51 -28.87
C GLU A 509 -16.36 -12.77 -29.60
N VAL A 510 -17.51 -12.80 -28.92
CA VAL A 510 -18.78 -13.10 -29.58
C VAL A 510 -19.91 -12.27 -29.03
N ALA A 511 -20.53 -11.54 -29.95
CA ALA A 511 -21.57 -10.58 -29.64
C ALA A 511 -22.73 -11.16 -28.81
N PRO A 512 -23.33 -10.35 -27.92
CA PRO A 512 -24.39 -10.77 -26.99
C PRO A 512 -25.70 -11.23 -27.67
N ASP A 513 -25.82 -11.06 -28.99
CA ASP A 513 -27.03 -11.41 -29.75
C ASP A 513 -26.71 -12.40 -30.88
N SER A 514 -27.13 -13.64 -30.68
CA SER A 514 -27.11 -14.72 -31.67
C SER A 514 -28.42 -15.50 -31.61
N GLY A 515 -28.98 -15.82 -32.77
CA GLY A 515 -30.30 -16.44 -32.82
C GLY A 515 -30.92 -16.51 -34.21
N PHE A 516 -32.15 -17.02 -34.22
CA PHE A 516 -33.03 -16.98 -35.38
C PHE A 516 -33.85 -15.68 -35.31
N HIS A 517 -33.31 -14.62 -35.90
CA HIS A 517 -33.91 -13.29 -35.81
C HIS A 517 -34.98 -13.04 -36.90
N ASP A 518 -35.00 -13.84 -37.97
CA ASP A 518 -35.98 -13.70 -39.05
C ASP A 518 -37.29 -14.41 -38.68
N PRO A 519 -38.41 -13.69 -38.49
CA PRO A 519 -39.70 -14.28 -38.11
C PRO A 519 -40.35 -15.09 -39.24
N ILE A 520 -39.84 -14.98 -40.48
CA ILE A 520 -40.33 -15.69 -41.67
C ILE A 520 -39.40 -16.86 -42.01
N ASN A 521 -38.10 -16.73 -41.73
CA ASN A 521 -37.09 -17.74 -42.01
C ASN A 521 -36.50 -18.35 -40.73
N ALA A 522 -37.14 -19.43 -40.26
CA ALA A 522 -36.70 -20.18 -39.08
C ALA A 522 -35.44 -21.05 -39.31
N THR A 523 -34.84 -21.05 -40.51
CA THR A 523 -33.62 -21.83 -40.80
C THR A 523 -32.34 -21.01 -40.78
N SER A 524 -32.44 -19.69 -40.62
CA SER A 524 -31.30 -18.79 -40.65
C SER A 524 -30.86 -18.43 -39.22
N TYR A 525 -29.80 -19.09 -38.74
CA TYR A 525 -29.16 -18.71 -37.49
C TYR A 525 -28.09 -17.66 -37.78
N SER A 526 -28.11 -16.55 -37.06
CA SER A 526 -27.26 -15.38 -37.31
C SER A 526 -26.78 -14.74 -36.02
N TRP A 527 -25.73 -13.92 -36.11
CA TRP A 527 -25.14 -13.21 -34.98
C TRP A 527 -24.64 -11.83 -35.43
N THR A 528 -24.33 -10.96 -34.48
CA THR A 528 -23.74 -9.66 -34.79
C THR A 528 -22.27 -9.82 -35.20
N THR A 529 -21.83 -9.07 -36.21
CA THR A 529 -20.43 -9.06 -36.65
C THR A 529 -19.53 -8.52 -35.54
N GLN A 530 -18.45 -9.23 -35.27
CA GLN A 530 -17.35 -8.77 -34.41
C GLN A 530 -16.32 -8.01 -35.26
N ALA A 531 -15.80 -6.89 -34.73
CA ALA A 531 -14.74 -6.14 -35.38
C ALA A 531 -13.45 -7.01 -35.48
N GLY A 532 -12.69 -6.88 -36.56
CA GLY A 532 -11.45 -7.64 -36.80
C GLY A 532 -11.65 -9.08 -37.29
N ALA A 533 -12.76 -9.74 -36.93
CA ALA A 533 -13.00 -11.12 -37.31
C ALA A 533 -13.31 -11.27 -38.81
N THR A 534 -12.65 -12.23 -39.46
CA THR A 534 -12.79 -12.51 -40.90
C THR A 534 -13.55 -13.80 -41.20
N THR A 535 -13.57 -14.72 -40.23
CA THR A 535 -14.30 -15.98 -40.31
C THR A 535 -14.78 -16.38 -38.92
N TYR A 536 -15.89 -17.10 -38.88
CA TYR A 536 -16.51 -17.63 -37.69
C TYR A 536 -16.63 -19.14 -37.77
N GLU A 537 -16.70 -19.74 -36.59
CA GLU A 537 -17.09 -21.11 -36.41
C GLU A 537 -18.38 -21.19 -35.59
N VAL A 538 -19.31 -22.03 -36.04
CA VAL A 538 -20.59 -22.28 -35.38
C VAL A 538 -20.65 -23.75 -34.99
N ALA A 539 -21.00 -24.03 -33.74
CA ALA A 539 -21.27 -25.36 -33.24
C ALA A 539 -22.75 -25.49 -32.86
N ARG A 540 -23.37 -26.62 -33.21
CA ARG A 540 -24.73 -26.99 -32.75
C ARG A 540 -24.68 -28.32 -32.03
N SER A 541 -25.41 -28.47 -30.93
CA SER A 541 -25.53 -29.69 -30.14
C SER A 541 -26.98 -30.00 -29.75
N THR A 542 -27.27 -31.28 -29.48
CA THR A 542 -28.55 -31.71 -28.87
C THR A 542 -28.55 -31.65 -27.35
N THR A 543 -27.39 -31.40 -26.75
CA THR A 543 -27.18 -31.23 -25.30
C THR A 543 -26.54 -29.88 -25.00
N SER A 544 -26.91 -29.26 -23.89
CA SER A 544 -26.43 -27.93 -23.49
C SER A 544 -24.95 -27.88 -23.11
N ASP A 545 -24.34 -29.03 -22.81
CA ASP A 545 -22.92 -29.23 -22.52
C ASP A 545 -22.09 -29.56 -23.77
N PHE A 546 -22.71 -29.64 -24.95
CA PHE A 546 -22.03 -29.95 -26.22
C PHE A 546 -21.32 -31.31 -26.26
N SER A 547 -21.78 -32.28 -25.45
CA SER A 547 -21.23 -33.64 -25.40
C SER A 547 -21.81 -34.59 -26.46
N ALA A 548 -22.95 -34.29 -27.07
CA ALA A 548 -23.60 -35.18 -28.05
C ALA A 548 -24.41 -34.46 -29.14
N GLY A 549 -24.47 -35.08 -30.33
CA GLY A 549 -25.26 -34.58 -31.45
C GLY A 549 -24.65 -33.34 -32.12
N CYS A 550 -23.32 -33.27 -32.15
CA CYS A 550 -22.56 -32.11 -32.59
C CYS A 550 -22.47 -31.97 -34.11
N LEU A 551 -22.75 -30.78 -34.62
CA LEU A 551 -22.39 -30.31 -35.96
C LEU A 551 -21.58 -29.02 -35.88
N ARG A 552 -20.66 -28.82 -36.84
CA ARG A 552 -19.84 -27.61 -36.95
C ARG A 552 -19.87 -27.04 -38.36
N TRP A 553 -19.84 -25.72 -38.44
CA TRP A 553 -19.73 -24.95 -39.69
C TRP A 553 -18.67 -23.87 -39.55
N GLU A 554 -17.95 -23.61 -40.63
CA GLU A 554 -17.11 -22.44 -40.78
C GLU A 554 -17.72 -21.52 -41.85
N THR A 555 -17.71 -20.21 -41.61
CA THR A 555 -18.26 -19.23 -42.54
C THR A 555 -17.52 -17.90 -42.45
N SER A 556 -17.45 -17.16 -43.55
CA SER A 556 -16.99 -15.77 -43.58
C SER A 556 -18.13 -14.75 -43.41
N GLY A 557 -19.39 -15.21 -43.41
CA GLY A 557 -20.55 -14.38 -43.13
C GLY A 557 -20.99 -14.49 -41.67
N THR A 558 -21.99 -13.71 -41.28
CA THR A 558 -22.57 -13.73 -39.93
C THR A 558 -23.85 -14.54 -39.81
N SER A 559 -23.97 -15.58 -40.64
CA SER A 559 -25.11 -16.49 -40.59
C SER A 559 -24.76 -17.86 -41.18
N ILE A 560 -25.48 -18.88 -40.71
CA ILE A 560 -25.54 -20.21 -41.32
C ILE A 560 -26.99 -20.58 -41.64
N GLN A 561 -27.17 -21.58 -42.50
CA GLN A 561 -28.47 -22.20 -42.76
C GLN A 561 -28.52 -23.57 -42.08
N ASP A 562 -29.45 -23.73 -41.15
CA ASP A 562 -29.79 -25.00 -40.53
C ASP A 562 -31.29 -25.26 -40.69
N ALA A 563 -31.63 -26.20 -41.59
CA ALA A 563 -33.01 -26.53 -41.92
C ALA A 563 -33.55 -27.74 -41.14
N GLU A 564 -32.78 -28.25 -40.16
CA GLU A 564 -33.20 -29.39 -39.35
C GLU A 564 -34.08 -28.94 -38.18
N ASP A 565 -35.20 -29.64 -37.97
CA ASP A 565 -36.02 -29.47 -36.78
C ASP A 565 -35.57 -30.46 -35.69
N PRO A 566 -35.49 -30.05 -34.42
CA PRO A 566 -35.21 -30.98 -33.34
C PRO A 566 -36.36 -31.99 -33.20
N SER A 567 -36.02 -33.23 -32.87
CA SER A 567 -37.02 -34.26 -32.55
C SER A 567 -37.90 -33.83 -31.37
N PRO A 568 -39.16 -34.28 -31.27
CA PRO A 568 -40.05 -33.92 -30.16
C PRO A 568 -39.39 -34.15 -28.79
N GLY A 569 -39.24 -33.09 -27.99
CA GLY A 569 -38.63 -33.12 -26.67
C GLY A 569 -37.11 -32.88 -26.63
N VAL A 570 -36.47 -32.63 -27.78
CA VAL A 570 -35.06 -32.24 -27.91
C VAL A 570 -34.97 -30.74 -28.22
N LEU A 571 -33.90 -30.10 -27.76
CA LEU A 571 -33.55 -28.73 -28.13
C LEU A 571 -32.20 -28.73 -28.85
N PHE A 572 -32.04 -27.81 -29.80
CA PHE A 572 -30.73 -27.50 -30.35
C PHE A 572 -30.12 -26.33 -29.58
N HIS A 573 -28.86 -26.50 -29.21
CA HIS A 573 -28.02 -25.50 -28.58
C HIS A 573 -26.98 -25.04 -29.59
N TYR A 574 -26.76 -23.73 -29.69
CA TYR A 574 -25.80 -23.15 -30.63
C TYR A 574 -24.75 -22.35 -29.87
N LEU A 575 -23.52 -22.41 -30.36
CA LEU A 575 -22.42 -21.54 -29.96
C LEU A 575 -21.76 -21.01 -31.23
N VAL A 576 -21.29 -19.78 -31.19
CA VAL A 576 -20.50 -19.15 -32.25
C VAL A 576 -19.18 -18.74 -31.61
N ARG A 577 -18.12 -18.70 -32.41
CA ARG A 577 -16.86 -18.03 -32.07
C ARG A 577 -16.20 -17.45 -33.30
N ALA A 578 -15.36 -16.42 -33.15
CA ALA A 578 -14.44 -16.05 -34.20
C ALA A 578 -13.33 -17.11 -34.36
N LEU A 579 -12.87 -17.27 -35.61
CA LEU A 579 -11.86 -18.27 -35.97
C LEU A 579 -10.57 -17.65 -36.51
N ASN A 580 -10.67 -16.48 -37.17
CA ASN A 580 -9.50 -15.77 -37.72
C ASN A 580 -9.71 -14.24 -37.61
N PRO A 581 -8.63 -13.46 -37.41
CA PRO A 581 -7.22 -13.89 -37.28
C PRO A 581 -6.88 -14.63 -35.98
N PHE A 582 -7.62 -14.40 -34.91
CA PHE A 582 -7.48 -15.09 -33.64
C PHE A 582 -8.71 -15.95 -33.36
N ALA A 583 -8.50 -17.12 -32.78
CA ALA A 583 -9.59 -18.02 -32.44
C ALA A 583 -10.13 -17.64 -31.06
N GLY A 584 -11.36 -17.18 -31.02
CA GLY A 584 -12.06 -16.88 -29.77
C GLY A 584 -12.54 -18.13 -29.03
N SER A 585 -13.21 -17.91 -27.90
CA SER A 585 -13.80 -18.93 -27.05
C SER A 585 -15.25 -19.16 -27.41
N TRP A 586 -15.80 -20.24 -26.87
CA TRP A 586 -17.21 -20.58 -26.98
C TRP A 586 -18.09 -19.94 -25.87
N GLY A 587 -17.54 -18.99 -25.13
CA GLY A 587 -18.17 -18.31 -23.98
C GLY A 587 -18.08 -19.09 -22.66
N GLN A 588 -18.50 -18.46 -21.56
CA GLN A 588 -18.53 -19.06 -20.23
C GLN A 588 -19.69 -20.05 -20.03
N GLY A 589 -19.44 -21.12 -19.27
CA GLY A 589 -20.47 -22.02 -18.75
C GLY A 589 -21.20 -21.42 -17.53
N THR A 590 -22.34 -22.02 -17.14
CA THR A 590 -23.11 -21.61 -15.94
C THR A 590 -22.38 -21.88 -14.61
N THR A 591 -21.28 -22.64 -14.65
CA THR A 591 -20.36 -22.88 -13.56
C THR A 591 -19.01 -22.32 -14.01
N ILE A 592 -18.67 -21.13 -13.51
CA ILE A 592 -17.48 -20.31 -13.77
C ILE A 592 -16.33 -21.12 -14.39
N GLY A 593 -16.11 -20.91 -15.69
CA GLY A 593 -15.12 -21.60 -16.51
C GLY A 593 -15.44 -21.50 -18.01
N GLU A 594 -14.40 -21.34 -18.83
CA GLU A 594 -14.51 -21.34 -20.30
C GLU A 594 -15.08 -22.68 -20.81
N ARG A 595 -15.98 -22.64 -21.80
CA ARG A 595 -16.42 -23.84 -22.53
C ARG A 595 -15.30 -24.34 -23.46
N SER A 596 -14.27 -24.94 -22.88
CA SER A 596 -13.21 -25.61 -23.64
C SER A 596 -13.74 -26.93 -24.23
N GLY A 597 -13.56 -27.10 -25.54
CA GLY A 597 -13.84 -28.36 -26.22
C GLY A 597 -15.29 -28.67 -26.60
N ALA A 598 -16.12 -27.65 -26.85
CA ALA A 598 -17.44 -27.87 -27.46
C ALA A 598 -17.29 -28.69 -28.75
N CYS A 599 -17.97 -29.84 -28.82
CA CYS A 599 -17.91 -30.76 -29.94
C CYS A 599 -16.49 -31.30 -30.27
N LEU A 600 -15.66 -31.57 -29.25
CA LEU A 600 -14.39 -32.29 -29.35
C LEU A 600 -14.50 -33.79 -29.03
#